data_AF-A0A2D4GPM7-F1
#
_entry.id   AF-A0A2D4GPM7-F1
#
_cell.length_a   1.000
_cell.length_b   1.000
_cell.length_c   1.000
_cell.angle_alpha   90.00
_cell.angle_beta   90.00
_cell.angle_gamma   90.00
#
_symmetry.space_group_name_H-M   'P 1'
#
loop_
_entity.id
_entity.type
_entity.pdbx_description
1 polymer ?
#
loop_
_entity_poly.entity_id
_entity_poly.type
_entity_poly.pdbx_seq_one_letter_code
_entity_poly.pdbx_strand_id
1 'polypeptide(L)'
;MGLDHIGHLSGPNSPLIGPKLSEMDNIISKIHKSLLSKELEKGTLPNLLVVCGDHGMSETGNHGGSSESEIRTPLLFVSSAFQGTGGPPKYPELIQQTDIAVTLALGLGLPISRNNVGKLLSPVIEWKTAREQLRLLHLNGFQLSQLLQGNVPTYEKDPGFEMFMKAEKAHGNWIQYYVHGSSTQIAMNLSKKIIKQYLEALKILSSSLSQQVAQYDMYSMIIG
;
A
#
# COMPACT_ATOMS: atom_id res chain seq x y z
N MET A 1 14.44 26.86 6.14
CA MET A 1 14.56 26.19 4.83
C MET A 1 13.89 24.81 4.91
N GLY A 2 13.29 24.34 3.81
CA GLY A 2 12.74 22.98 3.70
C GLY A 2 13.83 21.93 3.45
N LEU A 3 13.49 20.64 3.61
CA LEU A 3 14.44 19.53 3.41
C LEU A 3 14.92 19.47 1.95
N ASP A 4 13.99 19.52 0.98
CA ASP A 4 14.28 19.55 -0.45
C ASP A 4 15.19 20.73 -0.83
N HIS A 5 14.87 21.94 -0.36
CA HIS A 5 15.69 23.13 -0.60
C HIS A 5 17.14 23.00 -0.08
N ILE A 6 17.36 22.37 1.08
CA ILE A 6 18.72 22.11 1.58
C ILE A 6 19.44 21.12 0.65
N GLY A 7 18.71 20.10 0.18
CA GLY A 7 19.19 19.10 -0.75
C GLY A 7 19.66 19.70 -2.07
N HIS A 8 18.84 20.52 -2.73
CA HIS A 8 19.22 21.24 -3.97
C HIS A 8 20.44 22.14 -3.78
N LEU A 9 20.52 22.83 -2.64
CA LEU A 9 21.58 23.80 -2.40
C LEU A 9 22.94 23.15 -2.11
N SER A 10 22.95 22.01 -1.41
CA SER A 10 24.17 21.50 -0.78
C SER A 10 24.32 19.97 -0.79
N GLY A 11 23.41 19.27 -1.47
CA GLY A 11 23.39 17.82 -1.57
C GLY A 11 22.87 17.11 -0.32
N PRO A 12 22.66 15.78 -0.41
CA PRO A 12 22.09 14.97 0.68
C PRO A 12 23.03 14.81 1.87
N ASN A 13 24.33 15.04 1.69
CA ASN A 13 25.36 14.91 2.73
C ASN A 13 25.66 16.24 3.44
N SER A 14 24.86 17.28 3.20
CA SER A 14 25.02 18.58 3.85
C SER A 14 24.88 18.48 5.38
N PRO A 15 25.71 19.19 6.16
CA PRO A 15 25.60 19.21 7.62
C PRO A 15 24.26 19.78 8.12
N LEU A 16 23.48 20.42 7.24
CA LEU A 16 22.14 20.94 7.55
C LEU A 16 21.04 19.87 7.48
N ILE A 17 21.28 18.73 6.83
CA ILE A 17 20.30 17.65 6.67
C ILE A 17 19.96 17.01 8.01
N GLY A 18 20.95 16.65 8.82
CA GLY A 18 20.74 16.02 10.13
C GLY A 18 19.88 16.88 11.09
N PRO A 19 20.22 18.16 11.31
CA PRO A 19 19.38 19.09 12.08
C PRO A 19 17.96 19.23 11.50
N LYS A 20 17.82 19.29 10.17
CA LYS A 20 16.49 19.40 9.55
C LYS A 20 15.65 18.14 9.74
N LEU A 21 16.23 16.96 9.60
CA LEU A 21 15.54 15.69 9.87
C LEU A 21 15.14 15.58 11.34
N SER A 22 15.98 16.06 12.26
CA SER A 22 15.64 16.11 13.70
C SER A 22 14.50 17.09 13.99
N GLU A 23 14.44 18.22 13.29
CA GLU A 23 13.28 19.13 13.35
C GLU A 23 12.00 18.42 12.86
N MET A 24 12.07 17.68 11.76
CA MET A 24 10.93 16.95 11.20
C MET A 24 10.43 15.83 12.12
N ASP A 25 11.34 15.07 12.72
CA ASP A 25 11.01 14.04 13.71
C ASP A 25 10.24 14.64 14.90
N ASN A 26 10.70 15.79 15.41
CA ASN A 26 10.02 16.51 16.49
C ASN A 26 8.61 16.99 16.08
N ILE A 27 8.42 17.42 14.83
CA ILE A 27 7.11 17.81 14.30
C ILE A 27 6.18 16.60 14.24
N ILE A 28 6.63 15.49 13.67
CA ILE A 28 5.87 14.23 13.59
C ILE A 28 5.46 13.76 14.99
N SER A 29 6.40 13.79 15.95
CA SER A 29 6.16 13.45 17.36
C SER A 29 5.08 14.31 18.00
N LYS A 30 5.10 15.63 17.75
CA LYS A 30 4.08 16.57 18.26
C LYS A 30 2.69 16.28 17.67
N ILE A 31 2.61 16.05 16.35
CA ILE A 31 1.35 15.71 15.68
C ILE A 31 0.79 14.42 16.25
N HIS A 32 1.61 13.36 16.33
CA HIS A 32 1.17 12.07 16.86
C HIS A 32 0.66 12.15 18.30
N LYS A 33 1.40 12.83 19.20
CA LYS A 33 0.98 13.04 20.59
C LYS A 33 -0.35 13.81 20.67
N SER A 34 -0.53 14.84 19.84
CA SER A 34 -1.79 15.60 19.78
C SER A 34 -2.98 14.74 19.34
N LEU A 35 -2.78 13.85 18.36
CA LEU A 35 -3.81 12.91 17.91
C LEU A 35 -4.17 11.92 19.03
N LEU A 36 -3.18 11.36 19.73
CA LEU A 36 -3.43 10.46 20.87
C LEU A 36 -4.20 11.14 22.01
N SER A 37 -3.84 12.38 22.37
CA SER A 37 -4.57 13.13 23.39
C SER A 37 -6.04 13.33 23.00
N LYS A 38 -6.32 13.68 21.73
CA LYS A 38 -7.69 13.84 21.24
C LYS A 38 -8.48 12.54 21.25
N GLU A 39 -7.86 11.42 20.90
CA GLU A 39 -8.48 10.09 20.98
C GLU A 39 -8.93 9.77 22.41
N LEU A 40 -8.04 10.00 23.38
CA LEU A 40 -8.32 9.75 24.80
C LEU A 40 -9.38 10.69 25.36
N GLU A 41 -9.31 11.99 25.04
CA GLU A 41 -10.24 13.00 25.56
C GLU A 41 -11.66 12.86 25.00
N LYS A 42 -11.79 12.55 23.70
CA LYS A 42 -13.06 12.57 22.99
C LYS A 42 -13.64 11.18 22.72
N GLY A 43 -12.89 10.11 23.01
CA GLY A 43 -13.28 8.74 22.67
C GLY A 43 -13.46 8.53 21.16
N THR A 44 -12.72 9.27 20.33
CA THR A 44 -12.81 9.13 18.87
C THR A 44 -12.16 7.84 18.39
N LEU A 45 -12.52 7.40 17.18
CA LEU A 45 -11.83 6.30 16.51
C LEU A 45 -10.32 6.60 16.35
N PRO A 46 -9.47 5.55 16.26
CA PRO A 46 -8.04 5.71 15.99
C PRO A 46 -7.76 6.55 14.74
N ASN A 47 -6.83 7.50 14.86
CA ASN A 47 -6.34 8.27 13.72
C ASN A 47 -5.24 7.51 12.98
N LEU A 48 -5.09 7.80 11.69
CA LEU A 48 -3.99 7.32 10.86
C LEU A 48 -3.14 8.51 10.42
N LEU A 49 -1.89 8.55 10.85
CA LEU A 49 -0.89 9.48 10.34
C LEU A 49 -0.03 8.74 9.31
N VAL A 50 -0.01 9.25 8.08
CA VAL A 50 0.82 8.73 6.99
C VAL A 50 1.95 9.71 6.72
N VAL A 51 3.18 9.23 6.81
CA VAL A 51 4.38 10.02 6.51
C VAL A 51 5.07 9.37 5.32
N CYS A 52 5.21 10.11 4.23
CA CYS A 52 5.90 9.65 3.03
C CYS A 52 6.67 10.78 2.37
N GLY A 53 7.70 10.41 1.59
CA GLY A 53 8.33 11.32 0.63
C GLY A 53 7.67 11.19 -0.74
N ASP A 54 7.55 12.30 -1.44
CA ASP A 54 7.15 12.37 -2.85
C ASP A 54 8.25 11.85 -3.78
N HIS A 55 9.49 12.26 -3.52
CA HIS A 55 10.69 11.77 -4.20
C HIS A 55 11.90 11.70 -3.27
N GLY A 56 12.90 10.95 -3.70
CA GLY A 56 14.24 10.98 -3.15
C GLY A 56 15.13 12.01 -3.86
N MET A 57 16.44 11.83 -3.83
CA MET A 57 17.39 12.78 -4.41
C MET A 57 18.68 12.09 -4.85
N SER A 58 19.35 12.65 -5.85
CA SER A 58 20.69 12.25 -6.29
C SER A 58 21.77 12.75 -5.33
N GLU A 59 22.97 12.21 -5.46
CA GLU A 59 24.16 12.65 -4.69
C GLU A 59 24.51 14.13 -4.91
N THR A 60 24.08 14.72 -6.02
CA THR A 60 24.32 16.14 -6.35
C THR A 60 23.17 17.06 -5.93
N GLY A 61 22.14 16.54 -5.29
CA GLY A 61 21.02 17.34 -4.81
C GLY A 61 19.87 17.49 -5.81
N ASN A 62 19.90 16.82 -6.96
CA ASN A 62 18.84 16.87 -7.97
C ASN A 62 17.82 15.73 -7.77
N HIS A 63 16.69 15.81 -8.45
CA HIS A 63 15.70 14.73 -8.53
C HIS A 63 15.02 14.73 -9.91
N GLY A 64 14.12 13.76 -10.14
CA GLY A 64 13.39 13.62 -11.42
C GLY A 64 14.00 12.59 -12.37
N GLY A 65 15.13 11.99 -12.00
CA GLY A 65 15.67 10.80 -12.64
C GLY A 65 15.05 9.50 -12.12
N SER A 66 15.67 8.39 -12.49
CA SER A 66 15.25 7.03 -12.16
C SER A 66 16.25 6.28 -11.28
N SER A 67 17.23 6.97 -10.70
CA SER A 67 18.19 6.33 -9.80
C SER A 67 17.51 5.84 -8.53
N GLU A 68 18.07 4.79 -7.92
CA GLU A 68 17.51 4.20 -6.70
C GLU A 68 17.35 5.23 -5.57
N SER A 69 18.28 6.19 -5.44
CA SER A 69 18.20 7.24 -4.42
C SER A 69 17.13 8.29 -4.72
N GLU A 70 16.72 8.45 -5.98
CA GLU A 70 15.67 9.37 -6.40
C GLU A 70 14.26 8.77 -6.30
N ILE A 71 14.12 7.46 -6.49
CA ILE A 71 12.80 6.80 -6.51
C ILE A 71 12.44 6.15 -5.16
N ARG A 72 13.42 5.89 -4.29
CA ARG A 72 13.17 5.29 -2.97
C ARG A 72 12.86 6.37 -1.94
N THR A 73 11.64 6.36 -1.43
CA THR A 73 11.20 7.23 -0.34
C THR A 73 10.71 6.40 0.85
N PRO A 74 10.80 6.94 2.08
CA PRO A 74 10.21 6.28 3.24
C PRO A 74 8.68 6.34 3.16
N LEU A 75 8.02 5.31 3.67
CA LEU A 75 6.58 5.30 3.96
C LEU A 75 6.38 4.76 5.38
N LEU A 76 5.66 5.51 6.21
CA LEU A 76 5.34 5.15 7.58
C LEU A 76 3.85 5.36 7.84
N PHE A 77 3.20 4.33 8.39
CA PHE A 77 1.85 4.41 8.93
C PHE A 77 1.92 4.40 10.46
N VAL A 78 1.36 5.43 11.10
CA VAL A 78 1.33 5.57 12.55
C VAL A 78 -0.12 5.66 13.03
N SER A 79 -0.51 4.75 13.92
CA SER A 79 -1.85 4.72 14.53
C SER A 79 -1.83 3.99 15.86
N SER A 80 -2.70 4.38 16.79
CA SER A 80 -2.98 3.62 18.02
C SER A 80 -3.60 2.25 17.71
N ALA A 81 -4.24 2.08 16.55
CA ALA A 81 -4.78 0.78 16.10
C ALA A 81 -3.69 -0.26 15.80
N PHE A 82 -2.43 0.14 15.61
CA PHE A 82 -1.32 -0.77 15.38
C PHE A 82 -0.60 -1.20 16.67
N GLN A 83 -1.15 -0.89 17.85
CA GLN A 83 -0.57 -1.37 19.11
C GLN A 83 -0.55 -2.91 19.15
N GLY A 84 0.61 -3.49 19.47
CA GLY A 84 0.80 -4.94 19.54
C GLY A 84 1.36 -5.61 18.28
N THR A 85 1.64 -4.86 17.20
CA THR A 85 2.22 -5.42 15.95
C THR A 85 3.74 -5.66 15.99
N GLY A 86 4.39 -5.49 17.16
CA GLY A 86 5.83 -5.74 17.32
C GLY A 86 6.74 -4.61 16.82
N GLY A 87 6.19 -3.47 16.42
CA GLY A 87 6.94 -2.32 15.90
C GLY A 87 7.20 -2.41 14.40
N PRO A 88 7.97 -1.45 13.82
CA PRO A 88 8.31 -1.49 12.41
C PRO A 88 9.13 -2.74 12.09
N PRO A 89 8.95 -3.34 10.90
CA PRO A 89 9.69 -4.54 10.51
C PRO A 89 11.19 -4.24 10.44
N LYS A 90 12.02 -5.21 10.86
CA LYS A 90 13.49 -5.10 10.80
C LYS A 90 13.99 -4.85 9.37
N TYR A 91 13.29 -5.38 8.39
CA TYR A 91 13.56 -5.19 6.97
C TYR A 91 12.28 -4.64 6.31
N PRO A 92 12.26 -3.36 5.92
CA PRO A 92 11.09 -2.79 5.25
C PRO A 92 10.88 -3.45 3.89
N GLU A 93 9.61 -3.77 3.58
CA GLU A 93 9.21 -4.22 2.25
C GLU A 93 9.28 -3.05 1.27
N LEU A 94 9.76 -3.31 0.06
CA LEU A 94 9.64 -2.36 -1.04
C LEU A 94 8.23 -2.43 -1.62
N ILE A 95 7.55 -1.29 -1.63
CA ILE A 95 6.18 -1.11 -2.12
C ILE A 95 6.17 -0.07 -3.23
N GLN A 96 5.07 0.02 -3.98
CA GLN A 96 4.88 1.06 -4.99
C GLN A 96 4.08 2.23 -4.41
N GLN A 97 4.36 3.47 -4.82
CA GLN A 97 3.58 4.62 -4.35
C GLN A 97 2.09 4.50 -4.72
N THR A 98 1.78 3.79 -5.82
CA THR A 98 0.41 3.47 -6.25
C THR A 98 -0.37 2.63 -5.22
N ASP A 99 0.32 1.88 -4.36
CA ASP A 99 -0.26 1.06 -3.29
C ASP A 99 -0.89 1.91 -2.18
N ILE A 100 -0.41 3.14 -1.99
CA ILE A 100 -0.88 4.06 -0.94
C ILE A 100 -2.36 4.41 -1.17
N ALA A 101 -2.74 4.72 -2.41
CA ALA A 101 -4.09 5.18 -2.73
C ALA A 101 -5.16 4.10 -2.45
N VAL A 102 -4.93 2.85 -2.86
CA VAL A 102 -5.88 1.75 -2.57
C VAL A 102 -5.91 1.40 -1.09
N THR A 103 -4.76 1.45 -0.42
CA THR A 103 -4.65 1.18 1.01
C THR A 103 -5.45 2.19 1.83
N LEU A 104 -5.35 3.48 1.50
CA LEU A 104 -6.12 4.54 2.14
C LEU A 104 -7.62 4.44 1.82
N ALA A 105 -7.98 4.21 0.55
CA ALA A 105 -9.38 4.08 0.15
C ALA A 105 -10.07 2.95 0.95
N LEU A 106 -9.46 1.77 0.96
CA LEU A 106 -10.01 0.62 1.69
C LEU A 106 -9.96 0.81 3.21
N GLY A 107 -8.91 1.43 3.75
CA GLY A 107 -8.79 1.73 5.17
C GLY A 107 -9.86 2.68 5.70
N LEU A 108 -10.29 3.64 4.87
CA LEU A 108 -11.30 4.66 5.19
C LEU A 108 -12.72 4.26 4.76
N GLY A 109 -12.91 3.09 4.14
CA GLY A 109 -14.21 2.67 3.62
C GLY A 109 -14.69 3.46 2.39
N LEU A 110 -13.75 4.03 1.63
CA LEU A 110 -14.00 4.80 0.41
C LEU A 110 -13.87 3.91 -0.84
N PRO A 111 -14.49 4.30 -1.97
CA PRO A 111 -14.30 3.59 -3.23
C PRO A 111 -12.84 3.71 -3.70
N ILE A 112 -12.32 2.63 -4.29
CA ILE A 112 -11.00 2.61 -4.92
C ILE A 112 -11.05 3.45 -6.21
N SER A 113 -10.04 4.29 -6.43
CA SER A 113 -9.93 5.06 -7.67
C SER A 113 -9.91 4.13 -8.90
N ARG A 114 -10.70 4.46 -9.93
CA ARG A 114 -10.97 3.59 -11.09
C ARG A 114 -9.69 3.11 -11.79
N ASN A 115 -8.68 3.98 -11.90
CA ASN A 115 -7.43 3.71 -12.62
C ASN A 115 -6.27 3.34 -11.68
N ASN A 116 -6.55 3.03 -10.40
CA ASN A 116 -5.50 2.59 -9.50
C ASN A 116 -5.00 1.20 -9.92
N VAL A 117 -3.67 1.05 -10.01
CA VAL A 117 -3.00 -0.22 -10.32
C VAL A 117 -2.29 -0.81 -9.10
N GLY A 118 -2.44 -0.20 -7.93
CA GLY A 118 -1.77 -0.60 -6.70
C GLY A 118 -2.44 -1.78 -6.02
N LYS A 119 -1.69 -2.38 -5.09
CA LYS A 119 -2.15 -3.46 -4.21
C LYS A 119 -2.29 -2.97 -2.77
N LEU A 120 -3.25 -3.55 -2.05
CA LEU A 120 -3.46 -3.31 -0.63
C LEU A 120 -2.24 -3.78 0.19
N LEU A 121 -1.73 -2.89 1.04
CA LEU A 121 -0.64 -3.20 1.96
C LEU A 121 -1.15 -4.05 3.13
N SER A 122 -0.71 -5.31 3.21
CA SER A 122 -1.16 -6.24 4.24
C SER A 122 -0.96 -5.74 5.68
N PRO A 123 0.16 -5.07 6.05
CA PRO A 123 0.38 -4.65 7.42
C PRO A 123 -0.71 -3.70 7.96
N VAL A 124 -1.39 -2.96 7.07
CA VAL A 124 -2.47 -2.02 7.45
C VAL A 124 -3.76 -2.74 7.85
N ILE A 125 -3.93 -4.01 7.45
CA ILE A 125 -5.14 -4.80 7.72
C ILE A 125 -4.91 -5.99 8.65
N GLU A 126 -3.67 -6.28 9.04
CA GLU A 126 -3.31 -7.44 9.87
C GLU A 126 -4.04 -7.50 11.22
N TRP A 127 -4.34 -6.34 11.81
CA TRP A 127 -5.09 -6.23 13.06
C TRP A 127 -6.60 -6.54 12.93
N LYS A 128 -7.11 -6.63 11.70
CA LYS A 128 -8.53 -6.89 11.43
C LYS A 128 -8.86 -8.37 11.51
N THR A 129 -10.14 -8.71 11.65
CA THR A 129 -10.60 -10.09 11.61
C THR A 129 -10.32 -10.73 10.25
N ALA A 130 -10.22 -12.06 10.19
CA ALA A 130 -9.97 -12.75 8.93
C ALA A 130 -11.05 -12.47 7.88
N ARG A 131 -12.31 -12.29 8.32
CA ARG A 131 -13.44 -11.92 7.44
C ARG A 131 -13.23 -10.55 6.81
N GLU A 132 -12.80 -9.57 7.59
CA GLU A 132 -12.52 -8.22 7.08
C GLU A 132 -11.32 -8.22 6.15
N GLN A 133 -10.21 -8.90 6.51
CA GLN A 133 -9.04 -9.00 5.66
C GLN A 133 -9.39 -9.60 4.29
N LEU A 134 -10.10 -10.73 4.27
CA LEU A 134 -10.54 -11.38 3.04
C LEU A 134 -11.47 -10.50 2.21
N ARG A 135 -12.37 -9.74 2.85
CA ARG A 135 -13.24 -8.77 2.16
C ARG A 135 -12.42 -7.67 1.48
N LEU A 136 -11.47 -7.06 2.19
CA LEU A 136 -10.66 -5.96 1.65
C LEU A 136 -9.76 -6.42 0.50
N LEU A 137 -9.15 -7.61 0.64
CA LEU A 137 -8.37 -8.24 -0.42
C LEU A 137 -9.21 -8.57 -1.65
N HIS A 138 -10.43 -9.08 -1.45
CA HIS A 138 -11.37 -9.34 -2.54
C HIS A 138 -11.77 -8.06 -3.27
N LEU A 139 -12.06 -6.96 -2.56
CA LEU A 139 -12.41 -5.67 -3.17
C LEU A 139 -11.27 -5.11 -4.05
N ASN A 140 -10.02 -5.17 -3.57
CA ASN A 140 -8.88 -4.75 -4.38
C ASN A 140 -8.68 -5.66 -5.60
N GLY A 141 -8.79 -6.99 -5.41
CA GLY A 141 -8.62 -7.96 -6.50
C GLY A 141 -9.67 -7.80 -7.57
N PHE A 142 -10.93 -7.57 -7.17
CA PHE A 142 -12.03 -7.29 -8.09
C PHE A 142 -11.79 -5.99 -8.87
N GLN A 143 -11.32 -4.92 -8.22
CA GLN A 143 -11.01 -3.68 -8.92
C GLN A 143 -9.89 -3.86 -9.94
N LEU A 144 -8.78 -4.52 -9.57
CA LEU A 144 -7.68 -4.80 -10.49
C LEU A 144 -8.13 -5.73 -11.63
N SER A 145 -8.97 -6.73 -11.36
CA SER A 145 -9.47 -7.62 -12.42
C SER A 145 -10.38 -6.89 -13.41
N GLN A 146 -11.22 -5.97 -12.93
CA GLN A 146 -12.04 -5.11 -13.79
C GLN A 146 -11.18 -4.17 -14.63
N LEU A 147 -10.12 -3.61 -14.04
CA LEU A 147 -9.18 -2.76 -14.77
C LEU A 147 -8.43 -3.57 -15.85
N LEU A 148 -8.00 -4.80 -15.53
CA LEU A 148 -7.34 -5.69 -16.48
C LEU A 148 -8.30 -6.06 -17.63
N GLN A 149 -9.53 -6.47 -17.31
CA GLN A 149 -10.54 -6.80 -18.32
C GLN A 149 -10.83 -5.63 -19.27
N GLY A 150 -10.85 -4.40 -18.75
CA GLY A 150 -11.10 -3.20 -19.56
C GLY A 150 -9.94 -2.81 -20.48
N ASN A 151 -8.71 -3.27 -20.23
CA ASN A 151 -7.51 -2.83 -20.95
C ASN A 151 -6.78 -3.96 -21.69
N VAL A 152 -7.12 -5.23 -21.43
CA VAL A 152 -6.37 -6.40 -21.93
C VAL A 152 -7.31 -7.37 -22.65
N PRO A 153 -7.24 -7.48 -23.98
CA PRO A 153 -8.11 -8.39 -24.74
C PRO A 153 -8.01 -9.86 -24.33
N THR A 154 -6.87 -10.29 -23.78
CA THR A 154 -6.63 -11.68 -23.32
C THR A 154 -6.45 -11.77 -21.81
N TYR A 155 -7.15 -10.93 -21.04
CA TYR A 155 -7.04 -10.88 -19.58
C TYR A 155 -7.26 -12.23 -18.91
N GLU A 156 -8.05 -13.14 -19.50
CA GLU A 156 -8.31 -14.47 -18.95
C GLU A 156 -7.05 -15.34 -18.86
N LYS A 157 -6.02 -15.03 -19.65
CA LYS A 157 -4.72 -15.72 -19.64
C LYS A 157 -3.73 -15.10 -18.65
N ASP A 158 -4.09 -13.99 -18.00
CA ASP A 158 -3.21 -13.36 -17.01
C ASP A 158 -3.10 -14.25 -15.75
N PRO A 159 -1.88 -14.61 -15.32
CA PRO A 159 -1.70 -15.47 -14.16
C PRO A 159 -2.29 -14.88 -12.87
N GLY A 160 -2.25 -13.57 -12.71
CA GLY A 160 -2.83 -12.87 -11.56
C GLY A 160 -4.34 -12.97 -11.55
N PHE A 161 -4.98 -12.85 -12.72
CA PHE A 161 -6.42 -13.05 -12.86
C PHE A 161 -6.84 -14.48 -12.54
N GLU A 162 -6.14 -15.50 -13.06
CA GLU A 162 -6.43 -16.90 -12.72
C GLU A 162 -6.29 -17.17 -11.21
N MET A 163 -5.25 -16.61 -10.58
CA MET A 163 -5.03 -16.74 -9.14
C MET A 163 -6.10 -16.04 -8.33
N PHE A 164 -6.55 -14.86 -8.77
CA PHE A 164 -7.66 -14.14 -8.15
C PHE A 164 -8.95 -14.98 -8.21
N MET A 165 -9.30 -15.55 -9.35
CA MET A 165 -10.50 -16.41 -9.47
C MET A 165 -10.44 -17.63 -8.56
N LYS A 166 -9.25 -18.26 -8.42
CA LYS A 166 -9.02 -19.37 -7.48
C LYS A 166 -9.20 -18.92 -6.02
N ALA A 167 -8.66 -17.76 -5.65
CA ALA A 167 -8.78 -17.17 -4.32
C ALA A 167 -10.23 -16.76 -3.99
N GLU A 168 -10.95 -16.18 -4.95
CA GLU A 168 -12.35 -15.80 -4.84
C GLU A 168 -13.24 -17.01 -4.59
N LYS A 169 -13.08 -18.08 -5.39
CA LYS A 169 -13.80 -19.34 -5.17
C LYS A 169 -13.51 -19.93 -3.79
N ALA A 170 -12.24 -19.94 -3.36
CA ALA A 170 -11.86 -20.44 -2.04
C ALA A 170 -12.44 -19.58 -0.90
N HIS A 171 -12.49 -18.25 -1.08
CA HIS A 171 -13.12 -17.32 -0.15
C HIS A 171 -14.63 -17.57 -0.05
N GLY A 172 -15.33 -17.77 -1.17
CA GLY A 172 -16.76 -18.12 -1.16
C GLY A 172 -17.04 -19.40 -0.37
N ASN A 173 -16.25 -20.45 -0.60
CA ASN A 173 -16.34 -21.70 0.17
C ASN A 173 -16.06 -21.49 1.66
N TRP A 174 -15.07 -20.66 1.99
CA TRP A 174 -14.73 -20.32 3.37
C TRP A 174 -15.87 -19.58 4.09
N ILE A 175 -16.58 -18.66 3.41
CA ILE A 175 -17.74 -17.98 3.99
C ILE A 175 -18.82 -18.99 4.36
N GLN A 176 -19.11 -19.97 3.49
CA GLN A 176 -20.09 -21.02 3.78
C GLN A 176 -19.67 -21.80 5.03
N TYR A 177 -18.41 -22.22 5.11
CA TYR A 177 -17.88 -22.94 6.27
C TYR A 177 -17.94 -22.12 7.58
N TYR A 178 -17.59 -20.84 7.49
CA TYR A 178 -17.55 -19.90 8.63
C TYR A 178 -18.94 -19.61 9.21
N VAL A 179 -19.95 -19.43 8.35
CA VAL A 179 -21.33 -19.13 8.78
C VAL A 179 -22.01 -20.35 9.43
N HIS A 180 -21.73 -21.56 8.96
CA HIS A 180 -22.40 -22.78 9.44
C HIS A 180 -21.74 -23.39 10.70
N GLY A 181 -21.03 -22.60 11.52
CA GLY A 181 -20.61 -22.99 12.87
C GLY A 181 -19.52 -24.05 12.96
N SER A 182 -18.70 -24.20 11.92
CA SER A 182 -17.64 -25.20 11.89
C SER A 182 -16.43 -24.82 12.78
N SER A 183 -15.56 -25.79 13.08
CA SER A 183 -14.38 -25.62 13.96
C SER A 183 -13.60 -24.33 13.67
N THR A 184 -13.52 -23.45 14.68
CA THR A 184 -12.91 -22.12 14.57
C THR A 184 -11.45 -22.20 14.10
N GLN A 185 -10.72 -23.23 14.51
CA GLN A 185 -9.30 -23.41 14.14
C GLN A 185 -9.13 -23.75 12.65
N ILE A 186 -9.99 -24.61 12.10
CA ILE A 186 -9.95 -24.98 10.68
C ILE A 186 -10.29 -23.75 9.82
N ALA A 187 -11.31 -22.99 10.22
CA ALA A 187 -11.68 -21.75 9.55
C ALA A 187 -10.51 -20.75 9.55
N MET A 188 -9.81 -20.57 10.69
CA MET A 188 -8.63 -19.70 10.77
C MET A 188 -7.45 -20.17 9.90
N ASN A 189 -7.18 -21.47 9.86
CA ASN A 189 -6.09 -22.00 9.04
C ASN A 189 -6.39 -21.83 7.54
N LEU A 190 -7.64 -22.05 7.15
CA LEU A 190 -8.08 -21.86 5.77
C LEU A 190 -8.05 -20.38 5.38
N SER A 191 -8.48 -19.45 6.25
CA SER A 191 -8.42 -18.02 5.96
C SER A 191 -6.98 -17.54 5.74
N LYS A 192 -6.02 -18.00 6.55
CA LYS A 192 -4.59 -17.69 6.36
C LYS A 192 -4.08 -18.14 4.99
N LYS A 193 -4.52 -19.33 4.52
CA LYS A 193 -4.16 -19.82 3.18
C LYS A 193 -4.76 -18.94 2.07
N ILE A 194 -6.03 -18.55 2.21
CA ILE A 194 -6.72 -17.73 1.22
C ILE A 194 -6.15 -16.30 1.17
N ILE A 195 -5.81 -15.72 2.33
CA ILE A 195 -5.12 -14.41 2.42
C ILE A 195 -3.83 -14.45 1.60
N LYS A 196 -3.01 -15.49 1.75
CA LYS A 196 -1.78 -15.65 0.95
C LYS A 196 -2.06 -15.74 -0.55
N GLN A 197 -3.13 -16.45 -0.95
CA GLN A 197 -3.53 -16.55 -2.36
C GLN A 197 -3.94 -15.21 -2.94
N TYR A 198 -4.72 -14.41 -2.19
CA TYR A 198 -5.06 -13.05 -2.61
C TYR A 198 -3.82 -12.16 -2.71
N LEU A 199 -2.93 -12.16 -1.72
CA LEU A 199 -1.74 -11.31 -1.74
C LEU A 199 -0.86 -11.58 -2.97
N GLU A 200 -0.68 -12.86 -3.33
CA GLU A 200 0.06 -13.22 -4.53
C GLU A 200 -0.69 -12.83 -5.82
N ALA A 201 -2.00 -13.04 -5.88
CA ALA A 201 -2.82 -12.61 -7.02
C ALA A 201 -2.75 -11.09 -7.23
N LEU A 202 -2.88 -10.30 -6.16
CA LEU A 202 -2.80 -8.84 -6.19
C LEU A 202 -1.43 -8.35 -6.68
N LYS A 203 -0.35 -9.00 -6.21
CA LYS A 203 1.01 -8.70 -6.65
C LYS A 203 1.16 -8.88 -8.15
N ILE A 204 0.69 -9.99 -8.70
CA ILE A 204 0.80 -10.28 -10.13
C ILE A 204 -0.11 -9.34 -10.94
N LEU A 205 -1.38 -9.17 -10.55
CA LEU A 205 -2.32 -8.26 -11.22
C LEU A 205 -1.78 -6.82 -11.28
N SER A 206 -1.29 -6.31 -10.14
CA SER A 206 -0.69 -4.97 -10.04
C SER A 206 0.52 -4.84 -10.96
N SER A 207 1.38 -5.86 -11.01
CA SER A 207 2.54 -5.90 -11.91
C SER A 207 2.13 -5.89 -13.38
N SER A 208 1.19 -6.76 -13.79
CA SER A 208 0.70 -6.84 -15.17
C SER A 208 0.11 -5.50 -15.64
N LEU A 209 -0.71 -4.87 -14.80
CA LEU A 209 -1.32 -3.57 -15.09
C LEU A 209 -0.28 -2.44 -15.15
N SER A 210 0.67 -2.42 -14.22
CA SER A 210 1.72 -1.40 -14.20
C SER A 210 2.60 -1.46 -15.45
N GLN A 211 2.90 -2.65 -15.94
CA GLN A 211 3.65 -2.83 -17.20
C GLN A 211 2.89 -2.29 -18.42
N GLN A 212 1.57 -2.42 -18.44
CA GLN A 212 0.75 -1.91 -19.55
C GLN A 212 0.65 -0.39 -19.54
N VAL A 213 0.50 0.22 -18.37
CA VAL A 213 0.49 1.69 -18.24
C VAL A 213 1.83 2.30 -18.65
N ALA A 214 2.93 1.55 -18.50
CA ALA A 214 4.27 1.97 -18.95
C ALA A 214 4.52 1.77 -20.46
N GLN A 215 3.62 1.13 -21.20
CA GLN A 215 3.73 1.01 -22.66
C GLN A 215 3.22 2.28 -23.32
N TYR A 216 4.14 3.20 -23.61
CA TYR A 216 3.84 4.36 -24.43
C TYR A 216 3.84 3.99 -25.92
N ASP A 217 2.98 4.65 -26.69
CA ASP A 217 3.10 4.63 -28.15
C ASP A 217 4.32 5.46 -28.57
N MET A 218 5.48 4.80 -28.58
CA MET A 218 6.75 5.39 -29.00
C MET A 218 6.67 5.97 -30.41
N TYR A 219 5.87 5.39 -31.31
CA TYR A 219 5.71 5.87 -32.67
C TYR A 219 5.03 7.24 -32.68
N SER A 220 3.91 7.37 -31.97
CA SER A 220 3.20 8.64 -31.81
C SER A 220 4.02 9.71 -31.07
N MET A 221 4.89 9.33 -30.12
CA MET A 221 5.78 10.27 -29.44
C MET A 221 6.95 10.75 -30.31
N ILE A 222 7.42 9.92 -31.26
CA ILE A 222 8.56 10.25 -32.14
C ILE A 222 8.12 11.10 -33.34
N ILE A 223 6.90 10.89 -33.85
CA ILE A 223 6.43 11.45 -35.14
C ILE A 223 5.51 12.67 -34.95
N GLY A 224 5.38 13.17 -33.72
CA GLY A 224 4.56 14.34 -33.36
C GLY A 224 4.57 15.47 -34.38
#